data_AF-A0A2E6G3W2-F1
#
_entry.id   AF-A0A2E6G3W2-F1
#
_cell.length_a   1.000
_cell.length_b   1.000
_cell.length_c   1.000
_cell.angle_alpha   90.00
_cell.angle_beta   90.00
_cell.angle_gamma   90.00
#
_symmetry.space_group_name_H-M   'P 1'
#
loop_
_entity.id
_entity.type
_entity.pdbx_description
1 polymer ?
#
loop_
_entity_poly.entity_id
_entity_poly.type
_entity_poly.pdbx_seq_one_letter_code
_entity_poly.pdbx_strand_id
1 'polypeptide(L)'
;MKAEINQRIVALLDNPEIEAVRVEVRTAFEVYRDAREKDVKIQLEAWDKEERPAPEPGEEPIRFQYAPDEEDQRNDEMYKAFREREKAWKEKVATEQRANLEKKQVILGKLQDLVANEEHIGKMFDAFNTLTEEWNAVGNVPGDQYRALHDQWHKLRDDFFYNVNIYKQLQDHDLQVNLKKKEDLIIQATQLEGVTDLKEKEMLARSYMKAWFDIGPSPRETYQELADTFFGHTRSALDAVKAHYDSIREGFQKNLEIKQSLVEEVRTLLEEEVADSSELPARAEKVKDVQKRWKMVGFAGRKDDQEVWEQFRGVCDLFFQKRDAAFADVRAAQQKVKARKEEIAKEAGELAESKDWKPASDRLIALQKEWKELGSAGHRDENRLWRKFRGACDTFFTARKTVFADRDKEHKENLKKKEALIGEIEAFELSGKHNDDLQSLKAFSTRWAESGHVPRRAFEQIVERYRSAMDTKYDALGAKRSDRSVEAYKNRLQSLVKGEGAEHMARKEERMMRDKMDRLRKRVAQYENNMGIFTGKGAASIMADLQKKIESDNREMDEIRRKLKMLREARQANQEG
;
A
#
# COMPACT_ATOMS: atom_id res chain seq x y z
N MET A 1 121.33 64.05 40.98
CA MET A 1 120.20 63.38 41.67
C MET A 1 118.85 64.03 41.36
N LYS A 2 118.55 65.28 41.78
CA LYS A 2 117.26 65.94 41.46
C LYS A 2 116.96 66.04 39.96
N ALA A 3 117.95 66.43 39.15
CA ALA A 3 117.81 66.49 37.69
C ALA A 3 117.50 65.14 37.02
N GLU A 4 118.07 64.03 37.50
CA GLU A 4 117.82 62.67 36.97
C GLU A 4 116.40 62.20 37.33
N ILE A 5 115.94 62.51 38.54
CA ILE A 5 114.56 62.21 38.96
C ILE A 5 113.57 63.03 38.12
N ASN A 6 113.85 64.31 37.88
CA ASN A 6 113.06 65.17 36.99
C ASN A 6 113.02 64.64 35.56
N GLN A 7 114.14 64.18 34.99
CA GLN A 7 114.16 63.54 33.66
C GLN A 7 113.29 62.27 33.62
N ARG A 8 113.31 61.44 34.67
CA ARG A 8 112.44 60.27 34.78
C ARG A 8 110.97 60.65 34.88
N ILE A 9 110.64 61.70 35.63
CA ILE A 9 109.28 62.24 35.72
C ILE A 9 108.80 62.71 34.34
N VAL A 10 109.63 63.43 33.58
CA VAL A 10 109.32 63.84 32.20
C VAL A 10 108.99 62.63 31.33
N ALA A 11 109.86 61.62 31.31
CA ALA A 11 109.65 60.41 30.50
C ALA A 11 108.35 59.67 30.85
N LEU A 12 107.95 59.66 32.13
CA LEU A 12 106.67 59.08 32.56
C LEU A 12 105.47 59.97 32.17
N LEU A 13 105.62 61.30 32.24
CA LEU A 13 104.56 62.25 31.88
C LEU A 13 104.31 62.33 30.37
N ASP A 14 105.31 62.01 29.54
CA ASP A 14 105.17 61.92 28.07
C ASP A 14 104.23 60.78 27.64
N ASN A 15 103.95 59.81 28.51
CA ASN A 15 102.99 58.75 28.20
C ASN A 15 101.58 59.36 28.08
N PRO A 16 100.86 59.16 26.95
CA PRO A 16 99.50 59.68 26.75
C PRO A 16 98.46 59.05 27.70
N GLU A 17 98.72 57.86 28.22
CA GLU A 17 97.83 57.12 29.13
C GLU A 17 98.24 57.30 30.59
N ILE A 18 97.69 58.33 31.24
CA ILE A 18 97.96 58.59 32.66
C ILE A 18 97.57 57.42 33.57
N GLU A 19 96.59 56.60 33.18
CA GLU A 19 96.17 55.44 33.96
C GLU A 19 97.31 54.43 34.17
N ALA A 20 98.08 54.15 33.13
CA ALA A 20 99.17 53.18 33.16
C ALA A 20 100.35 53.64 34.02
N VAL A 21 100.59 54.95 34.09
CA VAL A 21 101.79 55.54 34.71
C VAL A 21 101.54 56.30 36.01
N ARG A 22 100.28 56.59 36.40
CA ARG A 22 99.97 57.48 37.56
C ARG A 22 100.61 57.05 38.87
N VAL A 23 100.72 55.74 39.11
CA VAL A 23 101.29 55.20 40.35
C VAL A 23 102.80 55.44 40.34
N GLU A 24 103.46 55.09 39.24
CA GLU A 24 104.90 55.28 39.07
C GLU A 24 105.29 56.77 39.09
N VAL A 25 104.48 57.64 38.49
CA VAL A 25 104.66 59.09 38.53
C VAL A 25 104.55 59.62 39.96
N ARG A 26 103.55 59.18 40.74
CA ARG A 26 103.44 59.57 42.16
C ARG A 26 104.65 59.12 42.97
N THR A 27 105.08 57.87 42.79
CA THR A 27 106.29 57.36 43.45
C THR A 27 107.52 58.16 43.04
N ALA A 28 107.66 58.56 41.78
CA ALA A 28 108.78 59.40 41.34
C ALA A 28 108.77 60.79 41.99
N PHE A 29 107.60 61.41 42.16
CA PHE A 29 107.46 62.67 42.91
C PHE A 29 107.73 62.50 44.43
N GLU A 30 107.34 61.37 45.03
CA GLU A 30 107.70 61.06 46.42
C GLU A 30 109.22 60.94 46.58
N VAL A 31 109.89 60.24 45.66
CA VAL A 31 111.36 60.13 45.64
C VAL A 31 112.01 61.52 45.44
N TYR A 32 111.42 62.39 44.64
CA TYR A 32 111.90 63.78 44.49
C TYR A 32 111.74 64.58 45.78
N ARG A 33 110.59 64.48 46.45
CA ARG A 33 110.33 65.14 47.73
C ARG A 33 111.39 64.74 48.78
N ASP A 34 111.70 63.45 48.88
CA ASP A 34 112.71 62.95 49.81
C ASP A 34 114.12 63.49 49.48
N ALA A 35 114.42 63.72 48.19
CA ALA A 35 115.66 64.38 47.76
C ALA A 35 115.67 65.87 48.12
N ARG A 36 114.57 66.59 47.91
CA ARG A 36 114.40 68.00 48.31
C ARG A 36 114.48 68.19 49.82
N GLU A 37 113.94 67.27 50.62
CA GLU A 37 114.08 67.29 52.09
C GLU A 37 115.54 67.19 52.54
N LYS A 38 116.38 66.44 51.81
CA LYS A 38 117.82 66.40 52.09
C LYS A 38 118.48 67.75 51.78
N ASP A 39 118.13 68.39 50.68
CA ASP A 39 118.66 69.71 50.33
C ASP A 39 118.21 70.80 51.31
N VAL A 40 116.95 70.75 51.75
CA VAL A 40 116.42 71.60 52.84
C VAL A 40 117.26 71.42 54.09
N LYS A 41 117.57 70.18 54.47
CA LYS A 41 118.41 69.88 55.64
C LYS A 41 119.83 70.42 55.47
N ILE A 42 120.43 70.30 54.28
CA ILE A 42 121.76 70.85 53.99
C ILE A 42 121.76 72.38 54.07
N GLN A 43 120.77 73.05 53.47
CA GLN A 43 120.64 74.51 53.56
C GLN A 43 120.37 74.97 55.00
N LEU A 44 119.59 74.22 55.78
CA LEU A 44 119.34 74.49 57.20
C LEU A 44 120.62 74.33 58.02
N GLU A 45 121.39 73.27 57.81
CA GLU A 45 122.69 73.06 58.47
C GLU A 45 123.72 74.14 58.09
N ALA A 46 123.67 74.65 56.85
CA ALA A 46 124.50 75.77 56.41
C ALA A 46 124.03 77.09 57.05
N TRP A 47 122.71 77.31 57.14
CA TRP A 47 122.08 78.46 57.77
C TRP A 47 122.38 78.54 59.27
N ASP A 48 122.38 77.39 59.97
CA ASP A 48 122.71 77.27 61.40
C ASP A 48 124.21 77.54 61.69
N LYS A 49 125.10 77.30 60.71
CA LYS A 49 126.56 77.53 60.84
C LYS A 49 126.97 78.98 60.59
N GLU A 50 126.12 79.77 59.97
CA GLU A 50 126.40 81.17 59.65
C GLU A 50 126.15 82.02 60.90
N GLU A 51 127.21 82.57 61.52
CA GLU A 51 127.10 83.47 62.67
C GLU A 51 126.34 84.73 62.28
N ARG A 52 125.08 84.81 62.70
CA ARG A 52 124.21 85.96 62.47
C ARG A 52 124.27 86.90 63.68
N PRO A 53 124.36 88.21 63.48
CA PRO A 53 124.32 89.17 64.59
C PRO A 53 123.05 88.96 65.40
N ALA A 54 123.16 89.04 66.73
CA ALA A 54 122.01 88.95 67.62
C ALA A 54 120.99 90.03 67.22
N PRO A 55 119.70 89.68 67.06
CA PRO A 55 118.69 90.64 66.62
C PRO A 55 118.63 91.81 67.59
N GLU A 56 118.65 93.04 67.06
CA GLU A 56 118.52 94.25 67.87
C GLU A 56 117.16 94.25 68.60
N PRO A 57 117.08 94.78 69.84
CA PRO A 57 115.87 94.67 70.65
C PRO A 57 114.67 95.36 69.96
N GLY A 58 113.79 94.55 69.36
CA GLY A 58 112.60 94.99 68.63
C GLY A 58 112.38 94.30 67.27
N GLU A 59 113.39 93.61 66.71
CA GLU A 59 113.27 92.91 65.42
C GLU A 59 112.94 91.41 65.59
N GLU A 60 112.09 90.88 64.70
CA GLU A 60 111.77 89.45 64.67
C GLU A 60 112.99 88.64 64.21
N PRO A 61 113.28 87.48 64.85
CA PRO A 61 114.41 86.65 64.46
C PRO A 61 114.22 86.14 63.03
N ILE A 62 115.25 86.32 62.20
CA ILE A 62 115.31 85.77 60.84
C ILE A 62 115.09 84.25 60.94
N ARG A 63 114.07 83.74 60.24
CA ARG A 63 113.79 82.30 60.18
C ARG A 63 114.36 81.71 58.89
N PHE A 64 114.79 80.45 58.94
CA PHE A 64 115.18 79.72 57.76
C PHE A 64 114.05 79.71 56.72
N GLN A 65 114.36 80.16 55.51
CA GLN A 65 113.53 79.98 54.33
C GLN A 65 114.34 79.20 53.32
N TYR A 66 113.79 78.07 52.88
CA TYR A 66 114.42 77.29 51.82
C TYR A 66 114.47 78.11 50.53
N ALA A 67 115.64 78.21 49.92
CA ALA A 67 115.81 78.84 48.62
C ALA A 67 115.70 77.74 47.54
N PRO A 68 114.56 77.63 46.82
CA PRO A 68 114.39 76.63 45.79
C PRO A 68 115.32 76.88 44.61
N ASP A 69 115.88 75.80 44.06
CA ASP A 69 116.66 75.87 42.83
C ASP A 69 115.78 75.72 41.58
N GLU A 70 116.39 75.83 40.40
CA GLU A 70 115.69 75.71 39.11
C GLU A 70 115.04 74.33 38.93
N GLU A 71 115.63 73.26 39.48
CA GLU A 71 115.09 71.92 39.41
C GLU A 71 113.84 71.75 40.28
N ASP A 72 113.78 72.42 41.44
CA ASP A 72 112.61 72.44 42.31
C ASP A 72 111.44 73.18 41.64
N GLN A 73 111.70 74.31 40.99
CA GLN A 73 110.68 75.05 40.23
C GLN A 73 110.11 74.18 39.09
N ARG A 74 110.99 73.51 38.34
CA ARG A 74 110.59 72.58 37.28
C ARG A 74 109.79 71.40 37.81
N ASN A 75 110.15 70.86 38.98
CA ASN A 75 109.40 69.78 39.62
C ASN A 75 108.00 70.22 40.07
N ASP A 76 107.89 71.39 40.71
CA ASP A 76 106.63 71.95 41.19
C ASP A 76 105.65 72.20 40.00
N GLU A 77 106.16 72.66 38.85
CA GLU A 77 105.39 72.80 37.61
C GLU A 77 104.91 71.44 37.06
N MET A 78 105.81 70.45 36.97
CA MET A 78 105.46 69.09 36.53
C MET A 78 104.45 68.42 37.47
N TYR A 79 104.58 68.62 38.78
CA TYR A 79 103.66 68.09 39.78
C TYR A 79 102.27 68.72 39.66
N LYS A 80 102.21 70.03 39.43
CA LYS A 80 100.96 70.74 39.15
C LYS A 80 100.28 70.21 37.89
N ALA A 81 101.02 70.09 36.78
CA ALA A 81 100.51 69.54 35.53
C ALA A 81 100.03 68.08 35.68
N PHE A 82 100.78 67.25 36.42
CA PHE A 82 100.39 65.88 36.74
C PHE A 82 99.10 65.82 37.55
N ARG A 83 98.97 66.62 38.63
CA ARG A 83 97.76 66.65 39.46
C ARG A 83 96.54 67.12 38.67
N GLU A 84 96.69 68.12 37.81
CA GLU A 84 95.60 68.58 36.93
C GLU A 84 95.18 67.48 35.96
N ARG A 85 96.14 66.77 35.33
CA ARG A 85 95.86 65.65 34.44
C ARG A 85 95.25 64.44 35.17
N GLU A 86 95.71 64.13 36.38
CA GLU A 86 95.16 63.04 37.20
C GLU A 86 93.75 63.36 37.67
N LYS A 87 93.50 64.61 38.07
CA LYS A 87 92.16 65.10 38.41
C LYS A 87 91.22 64.98 37.21
N ALA A 88 91.63 65.45 36.03
CA ALA A 88 90.84 65.35 34.81
C ALA A 88 90.56 63.89 34.41
N TRP A 89 91.52 62.98 34.58
CA TRP A 89 91.31 61.54 34.36
C TRP A 89 90.34 60.94 35.38
N LYS A 90 90.46 61.25 36.67
CA LYS A 90 89.51 60.78 37.71
C LYS A 90 88.10 61.30 37.45
N GLU A 91 87.96 62.55 37.03
CA GLU A 91 86.68 63.13 36.64
C GLU A 91 86.11 62.41 35.41
N LYS A 92 86.93 62.14 34.39
CA LYS A 92 86.53 61.37 33.21
C LYS A 92 86.05 59.95 33.58
N VAL A 93 86.83 59.21 34.36
CA VAL A 93 86.46 57.86 34.83
C VAL A 93 85.19 57.91 35.69
N ALA A 94 85.05 58.90 36.58
CA ALA A 94 83.84 59.07 37.37
C ALA A 94 82.61 59.37 36.49
N THR A 95 82.76 60.18 35.44
CA THR A 95 81.67 60.44 34.47
C THR A 95 81.32 59.20 33.65
N GLU A 96 82.31 58.42 33.20
CA GLU A 96 82.10 57.16 32.49
C GLU A 96 81.43 56.11 33.38
N GLN A 97 81.88 55.96 34.63
CA GLN A 97 81.27 55.06 35.60
C GLN A 97 79.83 55.45 35.92
N ARG A 98 79.52 56.76 36.06
CA ARG A 98 78.14 57.25 36.24
C ARG A 98 77.27 56.97 35.01
N ALA A 99 77.79 57.20 33.80
CA ALA A 99 77.07 56.86 32.57
C ALA A 99 76.84 55.34 32.43
N ASN A 100 77.81 54.52 32.84
CA ASN A 100 77.67 53.06 32.89
C ASN A 100 76.64 52.62 33.94
N LEU A 101 76.59 53.29 35.10
CA LEU A 101 75.58 53.07 36.13
C LEU A 101 74.17 53.33 35.60
N GLU A 102 73.96 54.46 34.92
CA GLU A 102 72.68 54.79 34.28
C GLU A 102 72.29 53.74 33.23
N LYS A 103 73.21 53.32 32.37
CA LYS A 103 72.97 52.25 31.39
C LYS A 103 72.57 50.93 32.06
N LYS A 104 73.29 50.51 33.11
CA LYS A 104 72.97 49.30 33.87
C LYS A 104 71.62 49.41 34.57
N GLN A 105 71.26 50.57 35.11
CA GLN A 105 69.93 50.82 35.69
C GLN A 105 68.82 50.74 34.65
N VAL A 106 69.02 51.27 33.45
CA VAL A 106 68.06 51.14 32.34
C VAL A 106 67.88 49.68 31.93
N ILE A 107 68.97 48.92 31.82
CA ILE A 107 68.93 47.48 31.51
C ILE A 107 68.16 46.72 32.60
N LEU A 108 68.37 47.03 33.89
CA LEU A 108 67.62 46.43 34.99
C LEU A 108 66.13 46.78 34.93
N GLY A 109 65.78 48.02 34.57
CA GLY A 109 64.38 48.41 34.36
C GLY A 109 63.73 47.60 33.24
N LYS A 110 64.39 47.48 32.08
CA LYS A 110 63.91 46.63 30.98
C LYS A 110 63.77 45.17 31.39
N LEU A 111 64.72 44.63 32.15
CA LEU A 111 64.65 43.25 32.64
C LEU A 111 63.52 43.08 33.66
N GLN A 112 63.28 44.06 34.51
CA GLN A 112 62.16 44.06 35.45
C GLN A 112 60.82 44.09 34.72
N ASP A 113 60.68 44.92 33.70
CA ASP A 113 59.49 44.95 32.84
C ASP A 113 59.31 43.63 32.09
N LEU A 114 60.41 42.99 31.66
CA LEU A 114 60.40 41.67 31.04
C LEU A 114 59.94 40.60 32.05
N VAL A 115 60.36 40.66 33.31
CA VAL A 115 59.90 39.70 34.35
C VAL A 115 58.43 39.92 34.70
N ALA A 116 57.96 41.17 34.71
CA ALA A 116 56.59 41.53 35.05
C ALA A 116 55.58 41.28 33.90
N ASN A 117 56.02 41.38 32.65
CA ASN A 117 55.18 41.15 31.49
C ASN A 117 55.17 39.66 31.13
N GLU A 118 54.06 39.02 31.43
CA GLU A 118 53.90 37.57 31.29
C GLU A 118 53.54 37.09 29.87
N GLU A 119 53.45 38.01 28.90
CA GLU A 119 53.00 37.69 27.55
C GLU A 119 54.16 37.25 26.64
N HIS A 120 54.04 36.05 26.04
CA HIS A 120 54.88 35.49 24.97
C HIS A 120 56.30 35.00 25.32
N ILE A 121 56.41 33.99 26.19
CA ILE A 121 57.65 33.27 26.60
C ILE A 121 58.72 33.11 25.49
N GLY A 122 58.33 32.73 24.27
CA GLY A 122 59.29 32.51 23.17
C GLY A 122 60.08 33.76 22.79
N LYS A 123 59.44 34.95 22.80
CA LYS A 123 60.12 36.22 22.52
C LYS A 123 60.89 36.75 23.74
N MET A 124 60.54 36.25 24.92
CA MET A 124 61.16 36.66 26.19
C MET A 124 62.60 36.16 26.30
N PHE A 125 62.91 34.98 25.75
CA PHE A 125 64.28 34.45 25.73
C PHE A 125 65.23 35.28 24.88
N ASP A 126 64.80 35.68 23.68
CA ASP A 126 65.61 36.51 22.79
C ASP A 126 65.86 37.90 23.42
N ALA A 127 64.81 38.48 24.03
CA ALA A 127 64.92 39.73 24.76
C ALA A 127 65.86 39.60 25.98
N PHE A 128 65.74 38.53 26.77
CA PHE A 128 66.62 38.26 27.92
C PHE A 128 68.08 38.10 27.50
N ASN A 129 68.34 37.35 26.42
CA ASN A 129 69.70 37.17 25.88
C ASN A 129 70.28 38.50 25.40
N THR A 130 69.49 39.32 24.70
CA THR A 130 69.89 40.66 24.26
C THR A 130 70.24 41.56 25.46
N LEU A 131 69.40 41.58 26.50
CA LEU A 131 69.67 42.33 27.73
C LEU A 131 70.91 41.82 28.47
N THR A 132 71.18 40.52 28.41
CA THR A 132 72.39 39.91 28.99
C THR A 132 73.65 40.34 28.24
N GLU A 133 73.60 40.38 26.91
CA GLU A 133 74.68 40.91 26.09
C GLU A 133 74.91 42.41 26.36
N GLU A 134 73.83 43.22 26.42
CA GLU A 134 73.89 44.63 26.78
C GLU A 134 74.52 44.82 28.18
N TRP A 135 74.11 44.01 29.17
CA TRP A 135 74.63 44.07 30.54
C TRP A 135 76.14 43.79 30.62
N ASN A 136 76.60 42.77 29.90
CA ASN A 136 78.01 42.37 29.86
C ASN A 136 78.88 43.36 29.07
N ALA A 137 78.31 44.06 28.09
CA ALA A 137 79.01 45.06 27.28
C ALA A 137 79.23 46.39 28.04
N VAL A 138 78.42 46.71 29.05
CA VAL A 138 78.61 47.93 29.85
C VAL A 138 79.79 47.78 30.81
N GLY A 139 80.73 48.73 30.73
CA GLY A 139 81.94 48.77 31.54
C GLY A 139 81.71 48.98 33.05
N ASN A 140 82.80 49.30 33.75
CA ASN A 140 82.79 49.42 35.20
C ASN A 140 81.85 50.54 35.70
N VAL A 141 81.28 50.32 36.89
CA VAL A 141 80.40 51.25 37.61
C VAL A 141 81.08 51.70 38.91
N PRO A 142 80.55 52.73 39.61
CA PRO A 142 81.07 53.14 40.91
C PRO A 142 81.07 51.98 41.90
N GLY A 143 82.18 51.80 42.62
CA GLY A 143 82.40 50.61 43.46
C GLY A 143 81.37 50.45 44.59
N ASP A 144 80.80 51.54 45.08
CA ASP A 144 79.73 51.57 46.08
C ASP A 144 78.40 51.01 45.54
N GLN A 145 78.15 51.13 44.24
CA GLN A 145 76.92 50.67 43.57
C GLN A 145 77.05 49.27 42.94
N TYR A 146 78.28 48.78 42.72
CA TYR A 146 78.53 47.52 42.01
C TYR A 146 77.75 46.33 42.60
N ARG A 147 77.85 46.14 43.92
CA ARG A 147 77.23 44.98 44.59
C ARG A 147 75.71 45.01 44.47
N ALA A 148 75.09 46.15 44.77
CA ALA A 148 73.64 46.31 44.73
C ALA A 148 73.08 46.05 43.32
N LEU A 149 73.74 46.58 42.29
CA LEU A 149 73.37 46.35 40.88
C LEU A 149 73.46 44.87 40.50
N HIS A 150 74.55 44.20 40.88
CA HIS A 150 74.78 42.80 40.53
C HIS A 150 73.80 41.86 41.25
N ASP A 151 73.53 42.13 42.52
CA ASP A 151 72.52 41.39 43.30
C ASP A 151 71.12 41.57 42.69
N GLN A 152 70.77 42.78 42.25
CA GLN A 152 69.50 43.05 41.57
C GLN A 152 69.40 42.32 40.21
N TRP A 153 70.47 42.33 39.41
CA TRP A 153 70.55 41.57 38.15
C TRP A 153 70.31 40.08 38.36
N HIS A 154 71.01 39.47 39.33
CA HIS A 154 70.86 38.05 39.63
C HIS A 154 69.46 37.70 40.09
N LYS A 155 68.86 38.51 40.98
CA LYS A 155 67.49 38.29 41.43
C LYS A 155 66.50 38.32 40.26
N LEU A 156 66.56 39.36 39.41
CA LEU A 156 65.66 39.47 38.27
C LEU A 156 65.85 38.33 37.26
N ARG A 157 67.08 37.87 37.07
CA ARG A 157 67.37 36.68 36.25
C ARG A 157 66.75 35.42 36.85
N ASP A 158 66.88 35.20 38.15
CA ASP A 158 66.31 34.02 38.81
C ASP A 158 64.77 34.06 38.74
N ASP A 159 64.17 35.23 38.97
CA ASP A 159 62.72 35.47 38.84
C ASP A 159 62.23 35.18 37.40
N PHE A 160 62.99 35.60 36.37
CA PHE A 160 62.70 35.30 34.97
C PHE A 160 62.60 33.79 34.70
N PHE A 161 63.63 33.02 35.06
CA PHE A 161 63.66 31.58 34.82
C PHE A 161 62.65 30.82 35.68
N TYR A 162 62.37 31.30 36.88
CA TYR A 162 61.30 30.77 37.72
C TYR A 162 59.93 30.92 37.05
N ASN A 163 59.60 32.11 36.57
CA ASN A 163 58.34 32.37 35.85
C ASN A 163 58.22 31.49 34.60
N VAL A 164 59.27 31.41 33.78
CA VAL A 164 59.30 30.53 32.60
C VAL A 164 59.06 29.06 32.96
N ASN A 165 59.65 28.58 34.06
CA ASN A 165 59.45 27.22 34.52
C ASN A 165 58.01 26.97 34.98
N ILE A 166 57.39 27.91 35.73
CA ILE A 166 55.96 27.82 36.10
C ILE A 166 55.10 27.76 34.83
N TYR A 167 55.38 28.62 33.86
CA TYR A 167 54.66 28.61 32.59
C TYR A 167 54.74 27.28 31.85
N LYS A 168 55.93 26.68 31.78
CA LYS A 168 56.11 25.35 31.21
C LYS A 168 55.32 24.29 31.99
N GLN A 169 55.35 24.34 33.32
CA GLN A 169 54.59 23.43 34.17
C GLN A 169 53.08 23.57 33.99
N LEU A 170 52.57 24.80 33.84
CA LEU A 170 51.17 25.10 33.51
C LEU A 170 50.78 24.52 32.14
N GLN A 171 51.62 24.75 31.12
CA GLN A 171 51.39 24.20 29.78
C GLN A 171 51.40 22.66 29.79
N ASP A 172 52.38 22.06 30.45
CA ASP A 172 52.48 20.60 30.59
C ASP A 172 51.25 20.06 31.34
N HIS A 173 50.81 20.74 32.41
CA HIS A 173 49.59 20.40 33.11
C HIS A 173 48.35 20.49 32.21
N ASP A 174 48.21 21.55 31.40
CA ASP A 174 47.10 21.70 30.46
C ASP A 174 47.09 20.60 29.39
N LEU A 175 48.26 20.22 28.87
CA LEU A 175 48.40 19.08 27.96
C LEU A 175 47.96 17.78 28.64
N GLN A 176 48.32 17.56 29.91
CA GLN A 176 47.91 16.39 30.69
C GLN A 176 46.41 16.38 31.01
N VAL A 177 45.81 17.54 31.28
CA VAL A 177 44.35 17.65 31.46
C VAL A 177 43.62 17.34 30.15
N ASN A 178 44.11 17.85 29.02
CA ASN A 178 43.54 17.54 27.70
C ASN A 178 43.73 16.07 27.32
N LEU A 179 44.86 15.46 27.69
CA LEU A 179 45.09 14.03 27.54
C LEU A 179 44.00 13.22 28.26
N LYS A 180 43.78 13.49 29.56
CA LYS A 180 42.73 12.81 30.33
C LYS A 180 41.33 12.98 29.73
N LYS A 181 40.98 14.19 29.29
CA LYS A 181 39.69 14.44 28.62
C LYS A 181 39.55 13.63 27.32
N LYS A 182 40.64 13.44 26.56
CA LYS A 182 40.65 12.61 25.35
C LYS A 182 40.56 11.12 25.68
N GLU A 183 41.23 10.66 26.74
CA GLU A 183 41.08 9.29 27.26
C GLU A 183 39.64 9.02 27.70
N ASP A 184 39.00 9.95 28.41
CA ASP A 184 37.60 9.86 28.81
C ASP A 184 36.67 9.81 27.57
N LEU A 185 36.95 10.61 26.53
CA LEU A 185 36.21 10.54 25.27
C LEU A 185 36.40 9.20 24.55
N ILE A 186 37.58 8.59 24.61
CA ILE A 186 37.81 7.25 24.05
C ILE A 186 36.97 6.23 24.81
N ILE A 187 36.93 6.30 26.14
CA ILE A 187 36.05 5.43 26.96
C ILE A 187 34.58 5.62 26.53
N GLN A 188 34.12 6.86 26.38
CA GLN A 188 32.76 7.15 25.89
C GLN A 188 32.53 6.62 24.47
N ALA A 189 33.51 6.74 23.58
CA ALA A 189 33.44 6.22 22.22
C ALA A 189 33.37 4.68 22.19
N THR A 190 34.05 3.98 23.10
CA THR A 190 33.97 2.51 23.20
C THR A 190 32.56 2.04 23.57
N GLN A 191 31.85 2.82 24.38
CA GLN A 191 30.48 2.50 24.80
C GLN A 191 29.45 2.64 23.67
N LEU A 192 29.82 3.29 22.55
CA LEU A 192 28.95 3.39 21.37
C LEU A 192 28.55 1.99 20.86
N GLU A 193 29.39 0.97 21.00
CA GLU A 193 29.07 -0.38 20.55
C GLU A 193 27.76 -0.90 21.16
N GLY A 194 27.53 -0.64 22.46
CA GLY A 194 26.35 -1.05 23.21
C GLY A 194 25.08 -0.24 22.95
N VAL A 195 25.15 0.89 22.23
CA VAL A 195 23.98 1.72 21.92
C VAL A 195 23.14 1.04 20.83
N THR A 196 21.91 0.67 21.18
CA THR A 196 20.99 -0.06 20.28
C THR A 196 20.21 0.85 19.35
N ASP A 197 19.85 2.06 19.80
CA ASP A 197 19.22 3.06 18.94
C ASP A 197 20.27 3.65 17.98
N LEU A 198 20.08 3.38 16.68
CA LEU A 198 21.00 3.81 15.63
C LEU A 198 21.05 5.34 15.45
N LYS A 199 19.95 6.04 15.70
CA LYS A 199 19.89 7.50 15.60
C LYS A 199 20.64 8.14 16.77
N GLU A 200 20.46 7.59 17.97
CA GLU A 200 21.21 7.99 19.14
C GLU A 200 22.71 7.70 18.96
N LYS A 201 23.06 6.50 18.48
CA LYS A 201 24.43 6.09 18.15
C LYS A 201 25.10 7.06 17.17
N GLU A 202 24.43 7.45 16.09
CA GLU A 202 24.95 8.45 15.13
C GLU A 202 25.16 9.82 15.79
N MET A 203 24.17 10.29 16.55
CA MET A 203 24.23 11.59 17.22
C MET A 203 25.38 11.65 18.23
N LEU A 204 25.52 10.63 19.07
CA LEU A 204 26.59 10.52 20.05
C LEU A 204 27.96 10.47 19.37
N ALA A 205 28.14 9.62 18.35
CA ALA A 205 29.39 9.54 17.61
C ALA A 205 29.82 10.91 17.04
N ARG A 206 28.91 11.65 16.40
CA ARG A 206 29.18 13.01 15.89
C ARG A 206 29.46 14.00 17.02
N SER A 207 28.76 13.90 18.15
CA SER A 207 28.98 14.78 19.30
C SER A 207 30.36 14.57 19.93
N TYR A 208 30.82 13.32 20.04
CA TYR A 208 32.15 13.00 20.55
C TYR A 208 33.22 13.47 19.58
N MET A 209 33.01 13.31 18.26
CA MET A 209 33.96 13.84 17.26
C MET A 209 34.10 15.36 17.36
N LYS A 210 33.00 16.08 17.61
CA LYS A 210 33.07 17.53 17.89
C LYS A 210 33.84 17.81 19.18
N ALA A 211 33.50 17.13 20.28
CA ALA A 211 34.17 17.28 21.56
C ALA A 211 35.69 17.01 21.47
N TRP A 212 36.11 16.05 20.64
CA TRP A 212 37.51 15.75 20.39
C TRP A 212 38.30 16.94 19.86
N PHE A 213 37.73 17.69 18.90
CA PHE A 213 38.34 18.89 18.33
C PHE A 213 38.21 20.12 19.24
N ASP A 214 37.16 20.16 20.07
CA ASP A 214 36.98 21.23 21.07
C ASP A 214 37.98 21.08 22.24
N ILE A 215 38.47 19.86 22.53
CA ILE A 215 39.58 19.64 23.46
C ILE A 215 40.89 20.07 22.78
N GLY A 216 41.65 20.91 23.48
CA GLY A 216 42.93 21.43 23.01
C GLY A 216 44.00 20.34 22.74
N PRO A 217 45.24 20.78 22.44
CA PRO A 217 46.34 19.86 22.18
C PRO A 217 46.62 18.98 23.39
N SER A 218 47.07 17.75 23.12
CA SER A 218 47.58 16.78 24.09
C SER A 218 49.05 16.48 23.73
N PRO A 219 49.81 15.74 24.57
CA PRO A 219 51.19 15.41 24.29
C PRO A 219 51.37 14.80 22.89
N ARG A 220 52.35 15.30 22.13
CA ARG A 220 52.54 14.93 20.72
C ARG A 220 52.85 13.45 20.53
N GLU A 221 53.51 12.84 21.52
CA GLU A 221 53.93 11.44 21.50
C GLU A 221 52.74 10.48 21.49
N THR A 222 51.69 10.78 22.25
CA THR A 222 50.50 9.90 22.39
C THR A 222 49.34 10.30 21.49
N TYR A 223 49.36 11.49 20.89
CA TYR A 223 48.24 12.02 20.11
C TYR A 223 47.80 11.10 18.97
N GLN A 224 48.74 10.53 18.21
CA GLN A 224 48.41 9.69 17.05
C GLN A 224 47.66 8.42 17.48
N GLU A 225 48.15 7.72 18.50
CA GLU A 225 47.52 6.50 19.01
C GLU A 225 46.14 6.77 19.60
N LEU A 226 45.99 7.87 20.34
CA LEU A 226 44.70 8.31 20.89
C LEU A 226 43.71 8.68 19.77
N ALA A 227 44.17 9.37 18.73
CA ALA A 227 43.34 9.72 17.59
C ALA A 227 42.89 8.47 16.82
N ASP A 228 43.80 7.54 16.54
CA ASP A 228 43.49 6.32 15.79
C ASP A 228 42.50 5.44 16.55
N THR A 229 42.66 5.29 17.86
CA THR A 229 41.71 4.55 18.71
C THR A 229 40.34 5.23 18.76
N PHE A 230 40.30 6.54 19.04
CA PHE A 230 39.05 7.31 19.08
C PHE A 230 38.28 7.27 17.74
N PHE A 231 38.96 7.56 16.63
CA PHE A 231 38.35 7.56 15.31
C PHE A 231 38.01 6.14 14.83
N GLY A 232 38.71 5.12 15.31
CA GLY A 232 38.35 3.72 15.08
C GLY A 232 36.98 3.37 15.65
N HIS A 233 36.73 3.70 16.93
CA HIS A 233 35.43 3.44 17.58
C HIS A 233 34.29 4.23 16.93
N THR A 234 34.49 5.54 16.68
CA THR A 234 33.45 6.38 16.07
C THR A 234 33.15 5.98 14.62
N ARG A 235 34.17 5.62 13.82
CA ARG A 235 33.97 5.11 12.46
C ARG A 235 33.20 3.79 12.46
N SER A 236 33.58 2.84 13.31
CA SER A 236 32.87 1.56 13.45
C SER A 236 31.38 1.76 13.78
N ALA A 237 31.07 2.68 14.70
CA ALA A 237 29.69 3.01 15.05
C ALA A 237 28.91 3.60 13.86
N LEU A 238 29.51 4.54 13.11
CA LEU A 238 28.87 5.15 11.93
C LEU A 238 28.72 4.16 10.77
N ASP A 239 29.69 3.27 10.57
CA ASP A 239 29.63 2.22 9.56
C ASP A 239 28.49 1.23 9.85
N ALA A 240 28.27 0.86 11.12
CA ALA A 240 27.14 0.03 11.52
C ALA A 240 25.78 0.69 11.24
N VAL A 241 25.66 2.00 11.53
CA VAL A 241 24.46 2.79 11.21
C VAL A 241 24.22 2.81 9.70
N LYS A 242 25.27 3.09 8.91
CA LYS A 242 25.20 3.10 7.45
C LYS A 242 24.78 1.75 6.89
N ALA A 243 25.40 0.66 7.35
CA ALA A 243 25.10 -0.70 6.89
C ALA A 243 23.63 -1.09 7.11
N HIS A 244 23.04 -0.69 8.24
CA HIS A 244 21.63 -0.93 8.50
C HIS A 244 20.71 -0.21 7.50
N TYR A 245 20.93 1.10 7.27
CA TYR A 245 20.11 1.86 6.31
C TYR A 245 20.31 1.39 4.87
N ASP A 246 21.53 0.99 4.51
CA ASP A 246 21.82 0.42 3.19
C ASP A 246 21.12 -0.94 3.02
N SER A 247 21.08 -1.79 4.05
CA SER A 247 20.31 -3.05 4.03
C SER A 247 18.81 -2.82 3.85
N ILE A 248 18.23 -1.80 4.51
CA ILE A 248 16.82 -1.41 4.32
C ILE A 248 16.58 -0.97 2.87
N ARG A 249 17.47 -0.12 2.31
CA ARG A 249 17.37 0.33 0.91
C ARG A 249 17.47 -0.84 -0.07
N GLU A 250 18.38 -1.78 0.19
CA GLU A 250 18.50 -3.00 -0.61
C GLU A 250 17.22 -3.84 -0.53
N GLY A 251 16.60 -3.94 0.65
CA GLY A 251 15.30 -4.59 0.84
C GLY A 251 14.18 -3.93 0.02
N PHE A 252 14.15 -2.59 -0.01
CA PHE A 252 13.21 -1.84 -0.84
C PHE A 252 13.44 -2.09 -2.33
N GLN A 253 14.70 -2.10 -2.77
CA GLN A 253 15.06 -2.39 -4.15
C GLN A 253 14.66 -3.81 -4.59
N LYS A 254 14.90 -4.82 -3.74
CA LYS A 254 14.44 -6.20 -3.99
C LYS A 254 12.92 -6.29 -4.09
N ASN A 255 12.21 -5.61 -3.19
CA ASN A 255 10.75 -5.55 -3.24
C ASN A 255 10.24 -4.84 -4.52
N LEU A 256 10.92 -3.78 -4.95
CA LEU A 256 10.61 -3.07 -6.19
C LEU A 256 10.74 -3.98 -7.40
N GLU A 257 11.85 -4.70 -7.52
CA GLU A 257 12.11 -5.65 -8.61
C GLU A 257 11.05 -6.77 -8.65
N ILE A 258 10.68 -7.32 -7.49
CA ILE A 258 9.59 -8.30 -7.42
C ILE A 258 8.28 -7.67 -7.88
N LYS A 259 7.93 -6.47 -7.40
CA LYS A 259 6.69 -5.78 -7.82
C LYS A 259 6.66 -5.52 -9.32
N GLN A 260 7.76 -5.03 -9.90
CA GLN A 260 7.89 -4.83 -11.34
C GLN A 260 7.73 -6.14 -12.11
N SER A 261 8.32 -7.24 -11.64
CA SER A 261 8.14 -8.56 -12.26
C SER A 261 6.68 -9.03 -12.27
N LEU A 262 5.92 -8.73 -11.22
CA LEU A 262 4.48 -9.04 -11.14
C LEU A 262 3.66 -8.18 -12.11
N VAL A 263 4.03 -6.90 -12.31
CA VAL A 263 3.39 -6.05 -13.34
C VAL A 263 3.61 -6.65 -14.73
N GLU A 264 4.85 -7.03 -15.05
CA GLU A 264 5.19 -7.63 -16.34
C GLU A 264 4.53 -8.99 -16.57
N GLU A 265 4.33 -9.78 -15.51
CA GLU A 265 3.55 -11.03 -15.59
C GLU A 265 2.09 -10.77 -16.00
N VAL A 266 1.43 -9.76 -15.42
CA VAL A 266 0.06 -9.38 -15.83
C VAL A 266 0.05 -8.77 -17.23
N ARG A 267 1.05 -7.97 -17.60
CA ARG A 267 1.20 -7.42 -18.95
C ARG A 267 1.31 -8.53 -19.98
N THR A 268 2.12 -9.54 -19.72
CA THR A 268 2.26 -10.72 -20.61
C THR A 268 0.92 -11.43 -20.78
N LEU A 269 0.19 -11.69 -19.68
CA LEU A 269 -1.14 -12.31 -19.74
C LEU A 269 -2.18 -11.48 -20.50
N LEU A 270 -1.99 -10.15 -20.56
CA LEU A 270 -2.84 -9.21 -21.29
C LEU A 270 -2.51 -9.14 -22.79
N GLU A 271 -1.24 -9.30 -23.14
CA GLU A 271 -0.73 -9.25 -24.53
C GLU A 271 -0.87 -10.57 -25.27
N GLU A 272 -0.81 -11.70 -24.56
CA GLU A 272 -1.06 -13.02 -25.14
C GLU A 272 -2.43 -13.07 -25.84
N GLU A 273 -2.45 -13.30 -27.15
CA GLU A 273 -3.70 -13.47 -27.88
C GLU A 273 -4.50 -14.66 -27.31
N VAL A 274 -5.82 -14.47 -27.24
CA VAL A 274 -6.76 -15.48 -26.76
C VAL A 274 -7.52 -15.98 -27.98
N ALA A 275 -7.23 -17.21 -28.42
CA ALA A 275 -7.93 -17.82 -29.55
C ALA A 275 -9.39 -18.15 -29.22
N ASP A 276 -9.68 -18.53 -27.98
CA ASP A 276 -11.03 -18.81 -27.49
C ASP A 276 -11.28 -18.10 -26.15
N SER A 277 -12.37 -17.33 -26.11
CA SER A 277 -12.92 -16.69 -24.91
C SER A 277 -13.06 -17.64 -23.70
N SER A 278 -13.15 -18.95 -23.91
CA SER A 278 -13.20 -19.97 -22.85
C SER A 278 -11.92 -20.05 -21.99
N GLU A 279 -10.78 -19.52 -22.45
CA GLU A 279 -9.51 -19.49 -21.68
C GLU A 279 -9.43 -18.31 -20.68
N LEU A 280 -10.22 -17.26 -20.92
CA LEU A 280 -10.20 -16.04 -20.11
C LEU A 280 -10.45 -16.26 -18.60
N PRO A 281 -11.35 -17.18 -18.17
CA PRO A 281 -11.52 -17.51 -16.75
C PRO A 281 -10.26 -18.09 -16.10
N ALA A 282 -9.53 -18.97 -16.80
CA ALA A 282 -8.29 -19.54 -16.29
C ALA A 282 -7.18 -18.49 -16.16
N ARG A 283 -7.06 -17.59 -17.15
CA ARG A 283 -6.13 -16.44 -17.07
C ARG A 283 -6.52 -15.47 -15.95
N ALA A 284 -7.81 -15.27 -15.69
CA ALA A 284 -8.28 -14.45 -14.58
C ALA A 284 -7.88 -15.02 -13.21
N GLU A 285 -7.82 -16.34 -13.04
CA GLU A 285 -7.27 -16.95 -11.81
C GLU A 285 -5.77 -16.69 -11.67
N LYS A 286 -5.00 -16.78 -12.77
CA LYS A 286 -3.56 -16.41 -12.75
C LYS A 286 -3.36 -14.96 -12.30
N VAL A 287 -4.12 -14.01 -12.85
CA VAL A 287 -4.06 -12.59 -12.44
C VAL A 287 -4.42 -12.42 -10.96
N LYS A 288 -5.43 -13.14 -10.44
CA LYS A 288 -5.75 -13.13 -9.01
C LYS A 288 -4.62 -13.69 -8.15
N ASP A 289 -3.89 -14.69 -8.63
CA ASP A 289 -2.73 -15.24 -7.92
C ASP A 289 -1.55 -14.26 -7.93
N VAL A 290 -1.35 -13.50 -9.02
CA VAL A 290 -0.42 -12.37 -9.03
C VAL A 290 -0.84 -11.31 -8.00
N GLN A 291 -2.12 -10.96 -7.91
CA GLN A 291 -2.63 -10.02 -6.91
C GLN A 291 -2.43 -10.52 -5.47
N LYS A 292 -2.51 -11.83 -5.22
CA LYS A 292 -2.17 -12.42 -3.91
C LYS A 292 -0.68 -12.27 -3.63
N ARG A 293 0.20 -12.60 -4.60
CA ARG A 293 1.65 -12.41 -4.47
C ARG A 293 2.03 -10.97 -4.23
N TRP A 294 1.43 -10.03 -4.95
CA TRP A 294 1.64 -8.59 -4.77
C TRP A 294 1.43 -8.15 -3.31
N LYS A 295 0.37 -8.64 -2.66
CA LYS A 295 0.07 -8.32 -1.24
C LYS A 295 1.08 -8.91 -0.25
N MET A 296 1.83 -9.93 -0.66
CA MET A 296 2.89 -10.53 0.16
C MET A 296 4.23 -9.82 -0.01
N VAL A 297 4.41 -9.01 -1.07
CA VAL A 297 5.63 -8.23 -1.26
C VAL A 297 5.65 -7.06 -0.29
N GLY A 298 6.79 -6.84 0.35
CA GLY A 298 6.99 -5.74 1.28
C GLY A 298 6.95 -4.36 0.59
N PHE A 299 7.16 -3.34 1.40
CA PHE A 299 7.24 -1.95 0.94
C PHE A 299 8.49 -1.74 0.06
N ALA A 300 8.33 -0.99 -1.04
CA ALA A 300 9.40 -0.73 -2.01
C ALA A 300 9.93 0.72 -1.97
N GLY A 301 9.58 1.49 -0.94
CA GLY A 301 9.93 2.91 -0.85
C GLY A 301 8.82 3.82 -1.37
N ARG A 302 8.63 5.00 -0.77
CA ARG A 302 7.40 5.80 -0.95
C ARG A 302 7.13 6.22 -2.40
N LYS A 303 8.18 6.59 -3.13
CA LYS A 303 8.06 7.06 -4.52
C LYS A 303 7.77 5.88 -5.46
N ASP A 304 8.60 4.84 -5.37
CA ASP A 304 8.54 3.70 -6.30
C ASP A 304 7.31 2.80 -6.04
N ASP A 305 6.86 2.68 -4.79
CA ASP A 305 5.66 1.92 -4.42
C ASP A 305 4.40 2.52 -5.06
N GLN A 306 4.28 3.86 -5.06
CA GLN A 306 3.16 4.56 -5.69
C GLN A 306 3.15 4.34 -7.20
N GLU A 307 4.30 4.52 -7.85
CA GLU A 307 4.43 4.38 -9.30
C GLU A 307 4.11 2.95 -9.76
N VAL A 308 4.72 1.94 -9.13
CA VAL A 308 4.49 0.54 -9.52
C VAL A 308 3.09 0.09 -9.11
N TRP A 309 2.49 0.64 -8.05
CA TRP A 309 1.08 0.35 -7.74
C TRP A 309 0.13 0.89 -8.82
N GLU A 310 0.31 2.12 -9.28
CA GLU A 310 -0.50 2.69 -10.36
C GLU A 310 -0.39 1.84 -11.64
N GLN A 311 0.82 1.40 -11.98
CA GLN A 311 1.06 0.49 -13.10
C GLN A 311 0.36 -0.86 -12.90
N PHE A 312 0.58 -1.51 -11.75
CA PHE A 312 -0.01 -2.81 -11.42
C PHE A 312 -1.54 -2.77 -11.45
N ARG A 313 -2.13 -1.73 -10.87
CA ARG A 313 -3.58 -1.50 -10.89
C ARG A 313 -4.06 -1.29 -12.32
N GLY A 314 -3.40 -0.44 -13.10
CA GLY A 314 -3.77 -0.14 -14.47
C GLY A 314 -3.81 -1.38 -15.35
N VAL A 315 -2.79 -2.25 -15.27
CA VAL A 315 -2.76 -3.50 -16.05
C VAL A 315 -3.82 -4.51 -15.58
N CYS A 316 -4.06 -4.62 -14.27
CA CYS A 316 -5.12 -5.47 -13.72
C CYS A 316 -6.51 -5.01 -14.17
N ASP A 317 -6.79 -3.70 -14.05
CA ASP A 317 -8.08 -3.11 -14.41
C ASP A 317 -8.33 -3.28 -15.92
N LEU A 318 -7.32 -3.04 -16.75
CA LEU A 318 -7.40 -3.24 -18.19
C LEU A 318 -7.66 -4.71 -18.58
N PHE A 319 -7.02 -5.67 -17.89
CA PHE A 319 -7.29 -7.09 -18.10
C PHE A 319 -8.75 -7.45 -17.80
N PHE A 320 -9.27 -7.05 -16.65
CA PHE A 320 -10.65 -7.36 -16.27
C PHE A 320 -11.68 -6.64 -17.15
N GLN A 321 -11.39 -5.42 -17.60
CA GLN A 321 -12.21 -4.72 -18.59
C GLN A 321 -12.27 -5.47 -19.92
N LYS A 322 -11.14 -5.94 -20.47
CA LYS A 322 -11.11 -6.73 -21.70
C LYS A 322 -11.87 -8.05 -21.55
N ARG A 323 -11.67 -8.76 -20.42
CA ARG A 323 -12.43 -9.98 -20.10
C ARG A 323 -13.93 -9.69 -20.08
N ASP A 324 -14.33 -8.62 -19.39
CA ASP A 324 -15.73 -8.29 -19.25
C ASP A 324 -16.33 -7.88 -20.60
N ALA A 325 -15.60 -7.18 -21.46
CA ALA A 325 -16.01 -6.90 -22.83
C ALA A 325 -16.23 -8.19 -23.64
N ALA A 326 -15.32 -9.17 -23.56
CA ALA A 326 -15.42 -10.44 -24.29
C ALA A 326 -16.68 -11.26 -23.93
N PHE A 327 -17.18 -11.14 -22.70
CA PHE A 327 -18.41 -11.80 -22.27
C PHE A 327 -19.65 -10.89 -22.26
N ALA A 328 -19.53 -9.63 -22.72
CA ALA A 328 -20.65 -8.69 -22.71
C ALA A 328 -21.81 -9.15 -23.59
N ASP A 329 -21.51 -9.61 -24.80
CA ASP A 329 -22.52 -10.09 -25.76
C ASP A 329 -23.21 -11.36 -25.28
N VAL A 330 -22.44 -12.30 -24.71
CA VAL A 330 -22.99 -13.54 -24.12
C VAL A 330 -23.93 -13.21 -22.96
N ARG A 331 -23.55 -12.29 -22.07
CA ARG A 331 -24.40 -11.85 -20.96
C ARG A 331 -25.65 -11.10 -21.45
N ALA A 332 -25.51 -10.25 -22.47
CA ALA A 332 -26.63 -9.54 -23.07
C ALA A 332 -27.63 -10.52 -23.73
N ALA A 333 -27.13 -11.53 -24.45
CA ALA A 333 -27.95 -12.59 -25.02
C ALA A 333 -28.66 -13.42 -23.94
N GLN A 334 -27.94 -13.85 -22.90
CA GLN A 334 -28.52 -14.57 -21.76
C GLN A 334 -29.59 -13.74 -21.04
N GLN A 335 -29.41 -12.42 -20.91
CA GLN A 335 -30.41 -11.54 -20.31
C GLN A 335 -31.69 -11.41 -21.14
N LYS A 336 -31.58 -11.31 -22.47
CA LYS A 336 -32.75 -11.32 -23.36
C LYS A 336 -33.53 -12.64 -23.23
N VAL A 337 -32.81 -13.76 -23.20
CA VAL A 337 -33.40 -15.10 -23.00
C VAL A 337 -34.07 -15.20 -21.63
N LYS A 338 -33.41 -14.70 -20.57
CA LYS A 338 -33.95 -14.67 -19.22
C LYS A 338 -35.26 -13.90 -19.15
N ALA A 339 -35.31 -12.69 -19.70
CA ALA A 339 -36.52 -11.87 -19.71
C ALA A 339 -37.68 -12.61 -20.37
N ARG A 340 -37.43 -13.27 -21.52
CA ARG A 340 -38.46 -14.07 -22.20
C ARG A 340 -38.89 -15.30 -21.38
N LYS A 341 -37.96 -16.00 -20.73
CA LYS A 341 -38.30 -17.13 -19.84
C LYS A 341 -39.05 -16.69 -18.59
N GLU A 342 -38.80 -15.49 -18.08
CA GLU A 342 -39.57 -14.88 -16.99
C GLU A 342 -41.02 -14.61 -17.42
N GLU A 343 -41.22 -14.05 -18.61
CA GLU A 343 -42.55 -13.88 -19.21
C GLU A 343 -43.28 -15.21 -19.39
N ILE A 344 -42.62 -16.23 -19.96
CA ILE A 344 -43.20 -17.56 -20.14
C ILE A 344 -43.62 -18.17 -18.79
N ALA A 345 -42.78 -18.07 -17.76
CA ALA A 345 -43.10 -18.58 -16.43
C ALA A 345 -44.29 -17.83 -15.80
N LYS A 346 -44.42 -16.53 -16.06
CA LYS A 346 -45.56 -15.72 -15.61
C LYS A 346 -46.85 -16.12 -16.32
N GLU A 347 -46.81 -16.19 -17.66
CA GLU A 347 -47.97 -16.62 -18.48
C GLU A 347 -48.45 -18.03 -18.08
N ALA A 348 -47.51 -18.96 -17.83
CA ALA A 348 -47.86 -20.29 -17.36
C ALA A 348 -48.53 -20.26 -15.97
N GLY A 349 -48.06 -19.38 -15.08
CA GLY A 349 -48.65 -19.16 -13.76
C GLY A 349 -50.09 -18.66 -13.84
N GLU A 350 -50.40 -17.73 -14.75
CA GLU A 350 -51.75 -17.23 -14.99
C GLU A 350 -52.70 -18.31 -15.54
N LEU A 351 -52.16 -19.27 -16.31
CA LEU A 351 -52.92 -20.39 -16.85
C LEU A 351 -53.06 -21.58 -15.88
N ALA A 352 -52.30 -21.60 -14.78
CA ALA A 352 -52.22 -22.74 -13.87
C ALA A 352 -53.59 -23.13 -13.27
N GLU A 353 -54.44 -22.14 -13.00
CA GLU A 353 -55.77 -22.30 -12.39
C GLU A 353 -56.92 -22.20 -13.41
N SER A 354 -56.61 -22.07 -14.70
CA SER A 354 -57.64 -21.94 -15.74
C SER A 354 -58.47 -23.21 -15.86
N LYS A 355 -59.80 -23.04 -15.98
CA LYS A 355 -60.77 -24.12 -16.24
C LYS A 355 -61.07 -24.30 -17.73
N ASP A 356 -60.52 -23.44 -18.59
CA ASP A 356 -60.62 -23.54 -20.04
C ASP A 356 -59.63 -24.60 -20.55
N TRP A 357 -59.93 -25.87 -20.26
CA TRP A 357 -58.99 -26.98 -20.35
C TRP A 357 -58.30 -27.15 -21.69
N LYS A 358 -58.98 -26.82 -22.80
CA LYS A 358 -58.42 -27.00 -24.14
C LYS A 358 -57.57 -25.80 -24.58
N PRO A 359 -58.09 -24.55 -24.57
CA PRO A 359 -57.27 -23.37 -24.87
C PRO A 359 -56.03 -23.24 -23.96
N ALA A 360 -56.18 -23.46 -22.65
CA ALA A 360 -55.07 -23.36 -21.70
C ALA A 360 -54.02 -24.47 -21.91
N SER A 361 -54.45 -25.70 -22.21
CA SER A 361 -53.52 -26.79 -22.54
C SER A 361 -52.72 -26.49 -23.82
N ASP A 362 -53.39 -26.00 -24.86
CA ASP A 362 -52.74 -25.71 -26.14
C ASP A 362 -51.72 -24.54 -25.97
N ARG A 363 -52.05 -23.53 -25.15
CA ARG A 363 -51.12 -22.44 -24.82
C ARG A 363 -49.94 -22.88 -23.97
N LEU A 364 -50.15 -23.68 -22.92
CA LEU A 364 -49.06 -24.21 -22.08
C LEU A 364 -48.08 -25.09 -22.88
N ILE A 365 -48.59 -25.89 -23.84
CA ILE A 365 -47.75 -26.68 -24.75
C ILE A 365 -46.93 -25.76 -25.67
N ALA A 366 -47.53 -24.70 -26.21
CA ALA A 366 -46.83 -23.71 -27.03
C ALA A 366 -45.71 -23.01 -26.24
N LEU A 367 -45.99 -22.59 -25.00
CA LEU A 367 -45.01 -22.01 -24.08
C LEU A 367 -43.88 -22.98 -23.75
N GLN A 368 -44.17 -24.28 -23.56
CA GLN A 368 -43.15 -25.30 -23.34
C GLN A 368 -42.24 -25.49 -24.57
N LYS A 369 -42.82 -25.42 -25.76
CA LYS A 369 -42.05 -25.48 -27.01
C LYS A 369 -41.13 -24.27 -27.13
N GLU A 370 -41.68 -23.07 -26.94
CA GLU A 370 -40.91 -21.82 -26.95
C GLU A 370 -39.77 -21.86 -25.92
N TRP A 371 -40.03 -22.35 -24.70
CA TRP A 371 -39.00 -22.51 -23.66
C TRP A 371 -37.79 -23.32 -24.14
N LYS A 372 -38.03 -24.42 -24.87
CA LYS A 372 -36.99 -25.32 -25.36
C LYS A 372 -36.21 -24.73 -26.54
N GLU A 373 -36.87 -23.91 -27.36
CA GLU A 373 -36.26 -23.22 -28.49
C GLU A 373 -35.39 -22.04 -28.02
N LEU A 374 -35.77 -21.40 -26.91
CA LEU A 374 -34.94 -20.40 -26.25
C LEU A 374 -33.67 -21.04 -25.69
N GLY A 375 -32.53 -20.37 -25.92
CA GLY A 375 -31.22 -20.77 -25.38
C GLY A 375 -31.17 -20.75 -23.85
N SER A 376 -29.96 -20.79 -23.29
CA SER A 376 -29.80 -20.75 -21.83
C SER A 376 -29.95 -19.32 -21.26
N ALA A 377 -30.70 -19.17 -20.17
CA ALA A 377 -30.73 -17.93 -19.36
C ALA A 377 -29.58 -17.85 -18.33
N GLY A 378 -28.61 -18.76 -18.40
CA GLY A 378 -27.55 -18.95 -17.40
C GLY A 378 -27.98 -19.89 -16.28
N HIS A 379 -27.04 -20.70 -15.76
CA HIS A 379 -27.34 -21.85 -14.89
C HIS A 379 -28.22 -21.52 -13.68
N ARG A 380 -27.96 -20.39 -13.00
CA ARG A 380 -28.68 -20.02 -11.77
C ARG A 380 -30.12 -19.60 -12.05
N ASP A 381 -30.33 -18.77 -13.07
CA ASP A 381 -31.66 -18.26 -13.42
C ASP A 381 -32.49 -19.32 -14.14
N GLU A 382 -31.89 -20.10 -15.04
CA GLU A 382 -32.55 -21.20 -15.78
C GLU A 382 -33.25 -22.18 -14.82
N ASN A 383 -32.54 -22.68 -13.81
CA ASN A 383 -33.11 -23.62 -12.84
C ASN A 383 -34.26 -23.02 -12.02
N ARG A 384 -34.13 -21.74 -11.62
CA ARG A 384 -35.18 -21.04 -10.86
C ARG A 384 -36.43 -20.89 -11.71
N LEU A 385 -36.28 -20.41 -12.94
CA LEU A 385 -37.40 -20.14 -13.83
C LEU A 385 -38.05 -21.46 -14.30
N TRP A 386 -37.26 -22.50 -14.57
CA TRP A 386 -37.77 -23.81 -14.97
C TRP A 386 -38.66 -24.43 -13.89
N ARG A 387 -38.26 -24.33 -12.61
CA ARG A 387 -39.10 -24.81 -11.50
C ARG A 387 -40.43 -24.07 -11.43
N LYS A 388 -40.45 -22.75 -11.64
CA LYS A 388 -41.69 -21.96 -11.66
C LYS A 388 -42.59 -22.37 -12.82
N PHE A 389 -42.05 -22.41 -14.04
CA PHE A 389 -42.79 -22.80 -15.24
C PHE A 389 -43.35 -24.22 -15.12
N ARG A 390 -42.52 -25.17 -14.68
CA ARG A 390 -42.92 -26.56 -14.53
C ARG A 390 -43.96 -26.74 -13.43
N GLY A 391 -43.81 -26.07 -12.29
CA GLY A 391 -44.81 -26.11 -11.21
C GLY A 391 -46.19 -25.60 -11.65
N ALA A 392 -46.22 -24.54 -12.47
CA ALA A 392 -47.46 -24.01 -13.04
C ALA A 392 -48.11 -25.02 -14.01
N CYS A 393 -47.32 -25.62 -14.91
CA CYS A 393 -47.79 -26.69 -15.79
C CYS A 393 -48.33 -27.90 -15.01
N ASP A 394 -47.59 -28.37 -14.01
CA ASP A 394 -47.96 -29.54 -13.20
C ASP A 394 -49.27 -29.28 -12.45
N THR A 395 -49.49 -28.06 -11.94
CA THR A 395 -50.73 -27.65 -11.27
C THR A 395 -51.94 -27.77 -12.22
N PHE A 396 -51.84 -27.19 -13.41
CA PHE A 396 -52.90 -27.25 -14.42
C PHE A 396 -53.21 -28.68 -14.87
N PHE A 397 -52.18 -29.44 -15.27
CA PHE A 397 -52.40 -30.80 -15.79
C PHE A 397 -52.87 -31.78 -14.72
N THR A 398 -52.47 -31.59 -13.46
CA THR A 398 -53.00 -32.37 -12.33
C THR A 398 -54.48 -32.04 -12.09
N ALA A 399 -54.84 -30.76 -12.02
CA ALA A 399 -56.24 -30.34 -11.86
C ALA A 399 -57.13 -30.86 -13.00
N ARG A 400 -56.64 -30.75 -14.25
CA ARG A 400 -57.30 -31.31 -15.43
C ARG A 400 -57.51 -32.80 -15.28
N LYS A 401 -56.45 -33.55 -14.95
CA LYS A 401 -56.51 -35.01 -14.82
C LYS A 401 -57.55 -35.44 -13.78
N THR A 402 -57.63 -34.75 -12.64
CA THR A 402 -58.63 -35.04 -11.60
C THR A 402 -60.06 -34.86 -12.12
N VAL A 403 -60.37 -33.72 -12.76
CA VAL A 403 -61.72 -33.44 -13.29
C VAL A 403 -62.15 -34.45 -14.35
N PHE A 404 -61.23 -34.86 -15.24
CA PHE A 404 -61.54 -35.87 -16.26
C PHE A 404 -61.58 -37.29 -15.69
N ALA A 405 -60.82 -37.60 -14.62
CA ALA A 405 -60.89 -38.90 -13.94
C ALA A 405 -62.23 -39.13 -13.24
N ASP A 406 -62.79 -38.08 -12.61
CA ASP A 406 -64.10 -38.15 -11.97
C ASP A 406 -65.22 -38.40 -13.00
N ARG A 407 -65.18 -37.68 -14.13
CA ARG A 407 -66.09 -37.94 -15.27
C ARG A 407 -65.95 -39.34 -15.83
N ASP A 408 -64.73 -39.85 -15.98
CA ASP A 408 -64.51 -41.22 -16.47
C ASP A 408 -65.03 -42.28 -15.48
N LYS A 409 -64.96 -42.02 -14.17
CA LYS A 409 -65.55 -42.89 -13.15
C LYS A 409 -67.08 -42.88 -13.21
N GLU A 410 -67.69 -41.69 -13.26
CA GLU A 410 -69.14 -41.53 -13.41
C GLU A 410 -69.66 -42.25 -14.67
N HIS A 411 -68.99 -42.07 -15.80
CA HIS A 411 -69.35 -42.76 -17.04
C HIS A 411 -69.27 -44.29 -16.90
N LYS A 412 -68.23 -44.83 -16.22
CA LYS A 412 -68.11 -46.28 -15.96
C LYS A 412 -69.21 -46.81 -15.03
N GLU A 413 -69.65 -46.02 -14.05
CA GLU A 413 -70.77 -46.40 -13.18
C GLU A 413 -72.10 -46.39 -13.93
N ASN A 414 -72.33 -45.39 -14.77
CA ASN A 414 -73.50 -45.33 -15.67
C ASN A 414 -73.51 -46.49 -16.67
N LEU A 415 -72.34 -46.92 -17.16
CA LEU A 415 -72.20 -48.10 -18.01
C LEU A 415 -72.71 -49.37 -17.31
N LYS A 416 -72.30 -49.60 -16.05
CA LYS A 416 -72.77 -50.73 -15.25
C LYS A 416 -74.28 -50.69 -15.01
N LYS A 417 -74.84 -49.52 -14.69
CA LYS A 417 -76.29 -49.34 -14.52
C LYS A 417 -77.07 -49.70 -15.78
N LYS A 418 -76.56 -49.27 -16.94
CA LYS A 418 -77.17 -49.58 -18.24
C LYS A 418 -77.03 -51.05 -18.62
N GLU A 419 -75.90 -51.68 -18.34
CA GLU A 419 -75.72 -53.12 -18.53
C GLU A 419 -76.66 -53.95 -17.64
N ALA A 420 -76.81 -53.57 -16.36
CA ALA A 420 -77.75 -54.21 -15.46
C ALA A 420 -79.21 -54.05 -15.93
N LEU A 421 -79.59 -52.85 -16.38
CA LEU A 421 -80.92 -52.60 -16.91
C LEU A 421 -81.22 -53.44 -18.17
N ILE A 422 -80.23 -53.60 -19.06
CA ILE A 422 -80.36 -54.50 -20.23
C ILE A 422 -80.60 -55.94 -19.76
N GLY A 423 -79.86 -56.42 -18.75
CA GLY A 423 -80.08 -57.74 -18.17
C GLY A 423 -81.47 -57.90 -17.54
N GLU A 424 -81.97 -56.89 -16.83
CA GLU A 424 -83.35 -56.87 -16.31
C GLU A 424 -84.39 -56.96 -17.43
N ILE A 425 -84.19 -56.23 -18.53
CA ILE A 425 -85.07 -56.27 -19.71
C ILE A 425 -85.01 -57.66 -20.36
N GLU A 426 -83.83 -58.25 -20.53
CA GLU A 426 -83.66 -59.58 -21.11
C GLU A 426 -84.39 -60.65 -20.28
N ALA A 427 -84.32 -60.56 -18.94
CA ALA A 427 -84.95 -61.49 -18.01
C ALA A 427 -86.46 -61.25 -17.78
N PHE A 428 -87.01 -60.11 -18.19
CA PHE A 428 -88.41 -59.78 -17.96
C PHE A 428 -89.37 -60.70 -18.73
N GLU A 429 -90.18 -61.48 -18.04
CA GLU A 429 -91.21 -62.33 -18.64
C GLU A 429 -92.55 -61.56 -18.74
N LEU A 430 -93.24 -61.73 -19.86
CA LEU A 430 -94.52 -61.06 -20.09
C LEU A 430 -95.62 -61.74 -19.26
N SER A 431 -96.37 -60.94 -18.50
CA SER A 431 -97.44 -61.42 -17.62
C SER A 431 -98.71 -61.82 -18.37
N GLY A 432 -98.78 -61.52 -19.68
CA GLY A 432 -99.93 -61.80 -20.54
C GLY A 432 -101.03 -60.73 -20.46
N LYS A 433 -100.88 -59.74 -19.58
CA LYS A 433 -101.74 -58.55 -19.50
C LYS A 433 -101.09 -57.41 -20.29
N HIS A 434 -101.60 -57.19 -21.51
CA HIS A 434 -101.03 -56.25 -22.48
C HIS A 434 -100.71 -54.85 -21.91
N ASN A 435 -101.60 -54.28 -21.10
CA ASN A 435 -101.40 -52.94 -20.53
C ASN A 435 -100.31 -52.90 -19.44
N ASP A 436 -100.25 -53.90 -18.57
CA ASP A 436 -99.29 -53.96 -17.46
C ASP A 436 -97.86 -54.23 -17.97
N ASP A 437 -97.75 -55.10 -18.98
CA ASP A 437 -96.49 -55.39 -19.66
C ASP A 437 -95.98 -54.15 -20.45
N LEU A 438 -96.88 -53.43 -21.11
CA LEU A 438 -96.54 -52.18 -21.81
C LEU A 438 -96.07 -51.08 -20.84
N GLN A 439 -96.69 -50.97 -19.66
CA GLN A 439 -96.28 -50.03 -18.62
C GLN A 439 -94.89 -50.38 -18.06
N SER A 440 -94.60 -51.66 -17.89
CA SER A 440 -93.30 -52.16 -17.46
C SER A 440 -92.19 -51.85 -18.48
N LEU A 441 -92.46 -52.06 -19.78
CA LEU A 441 -91.52 -51.68 -20.85
C LEU A 441 -91.31 -50.16 -20.94
N LYS A 442 -92.36 -49.35 -20.70
CA LYS A 442 -92.22 -47.89 -20.60
C LYS A 442 -91.34 -47.50 -19.41
N ALA A 443 -91.50 -48.16 -18.25
CA ALA A 443 -90.66 -47.90 -17.08
C ALA A 443 -89.17 -48.21 -17.34
N PHE A 444 -88.85 -49.27 -18.08
CA PHE A 444 -87.48 -49.54 -18.52
C PHE A 444 -86.92 -48.45 -19.46
N SER A 445 -87.74 -47.90 -20.36
CA SER A 445 -87.33 -46.78 -21.21
C SER A 445 -87.02 -45.51 -20.42
N THR A 446 -87.79 -45.22 -19.37
CA THR A 446 -87.53 -44.07 -18.49
C THR A 446 -86.24 -44.26 -17.72
N ARG A 447 -86.04 -45.43 -17.08
CA ARG A 447 -84.80 -45.76 -16.35
C ARG A 447 -83.55 -45.71 -17.23
N TRP A 448 -83.67 -46.07 -18.52
CA TRP A 448 -82.57 -45.96 -19.47
C TRP A 448 -82.17 -44.51 -19.76
N ALA A 449 -83.16 -43.63 -19.90
CA ALA A 449 -82.93 -42.19 -20.11
C ALA A 449 -82.30 -41.53 -18.86
N GLU A 450 -82.70 -41.96 -17.67
CA GLU A 450 -82.17 -41.47 -16.39
C GLU A 450 -80.75 -41.98 -16.06
N SER A 451 -80.30 -43.08 -16.68
CA SER A 451 -79.01 -43.73 -16.38
C SER A 451 -77.77 -43.01 -16.97
N GLY A 452 -77.89 -41.76 -17.41
CA GLY A 452 -76.75 -40.89 -17.77
C GLY A 452 -75.91 -41.34 -18.99
N HIS A 453 -74.74 -40.71 -19.16
CA HIS A 453 -73.82 -40.99 -20.26
C HIS A 453 -72.82 -42.10 -19.92
N VAL A 454 -72.43 -42.89 -20.93
CA VAL A 454 -71.48 -44.00 -20.84
C VAL A 454 -70.17 -43.67 -21.57
N PRO A 455 -69.06 -44.39 -21.33
CA PRO A 455 -67.80 -44.13 -21.99
C PRO A 455 -67.95 -44.23 -23.50
N ARG A 456 -67.37 -43.28 -24.24
CA ARG A 456 -67.53 -43.19 -25.71
C ARG A 456 -67.24 -44.50 -26.45
N ARG A 457 -66.29 -45.31 -25.97
CA ARG A 457 -65.95 -46.62 -26.57
C ARG A 457 -67.03 -47.69 -26.41
N ALA A 458 -67.81 -47.64 -25.33
CA ALA A 458 -68.86 -48.63 -25.03
C ALA A 458 -70.26 -48.18 -25.48
N PHE A 459 -70.41 -46.90 -25.83
CA PHE A 459 -71.70 -46.28 -26.16
C PHE A 459 -72.45 -47.02 -27.27
N GLU A 460 -71.81 -47.29 -28.41
CA GLU A 460 -72.47 -47.90 -29.56
C GLU A 460 -72.94 -49.33 -29.25
N GLN A 461 -72.08 -50.13 -28.64
CA GLN A 461 -72.40 -51.52 -28.28
C GLN A 461 -73.58 -51.61 -27.30
N ILE A 462 -73.60 -50.74 -26.30
CA ILE A 462 -74.62 -50.76 -25.24
C ILE A 462 -75.98 -50.25 -25.72
N VAL A 463 -75.99 -49.22 -26.57
CA VAL A 463 -77.23 -48.75 -27.22
C VAL A 463 -77.84 -49.86 -28.08
N GLU A 464 -77.02 -50.62 -28.81
CA GLU A 464 -77.51 -51.70 -29.67
C GLU A 464 -78.08 -52.88 -28.86
N ARG A 465 -77.39 -53.31 -27.80
CA ARG A 465 -77.89 -54.36 -26.89
C ARG A 465 -79.22 -53.98 -26.25
N TYR A 466 -79.34 -52.75 -25.77
CA TYR A 466 -80.60 -52.24 -25.21
C TYR A 466 -81.74 -52.26 -26.23
N ARG A 467 -81.49 -51.82 -27.47
CA ARG A 467 -82.49 -51.87 -28.55
C ARG A 467 -82.95 -53.30 -28.82
N SER A 468 -82.00 -54.22 -29.00
CA SER A 468 -82.32 -55.62 -29.27
C SER A 468 -83.13 -56.29 -28.15
N ALA A 469 -82.78 -56.01 -26.89
CA ALA A 469 -83.51 -56.52 -25.73
C ALA A 469 -84.96 -55.98 -25.66
N MET A 470 -85.14 -54.67 -25.85
CA MET A 470 -86.47 -54.04 -25.87
C MET A 470 -87.31 -54.52 -27.06
N ASP A 471 -86.72 -54.60 -28.25
CA ASP A 471 -87.38 -55.06 -29.48
C ASP A 471 -87.91 -56.49 -29.30
N THR A 472 -87.12 -57.38 -28.69
CA THR A 472 -87.54 -58.76 -28.40
C THR A 472 -88.79 -58.83 -27.50
N LYS A 473 -88.87 -57.98 -26.47
CA LYS A 473 -90.03 -57.95 -25.58
C LYS A 473 -91.26 -57.32 -26.23
N TYR A 474 -91.07 -56.25 -27.02
CA TYR A 474 -92.16 -55.70 -27.83
C TYR A 474 -92.64 -56.67 -28.90
N ASP A 475 -91.74 -57.51 -29.45
CA ASP A 475 -92.02 -58.56 -30.43
C ASP A 475 -92.99 -59.61 -29.90
N ALA A 476 -92.76 -60.11 -28.68
CA ALA A 476 -93.60 -61.09 -28.01
C ALA A 476 -94.99 -60.57 -27.59
N LEU A 477 -95.19 -59.24 -27.48
CA LEU A 477 -96.48 -58.60 -27.14
C LEU A 477 -97.47 -58.46 -28.32
N GLY A 478 -97.16 -58.99 -29.50
CA GLY A 478 -98.11 -59.06 -30.63
C GLY A 478 -98.52 -57.74 -31.28
N ALA A 479 -97.79 -56.65 -31.04
CA ALA A 479 -98.01 -55.38 -31.74
C ALA A 479 -97.61 -55.47 -33.22
N LYS A 480 -98.44 -54.99 -34.15
CA LYS A 480 -98.09 -54.94 -35.59
C LYS A 480 -96.78 -54.15 -35.79
N ARG A 481 -95.84 -54.71 -36.56
CA ARG A 481 -94.46 -54.22 -36.78
C ARG A 481 -94.38 -52.72 -37.14
N SER A 482 -95.35 -52.16 -37.86
CA SER A 482 -95.36 -50.73 -38.21
C SER A 482 -95.75 -49.82 -37.05
N ASP A 483 -96.64 -50.24 -36.16
CA ASP A 483 -97.04 -49.46 -34.98
C ASP A 483 -95.97 -49.55 -33.88
N ARG A 484 -95.29 -50.70 -33.78
CA ARG A 484 -94.14 -50.97 -32.90
C ARG A 484 -92.96 -50.02 -33.16
N SER A 485 -92.61 -49.84 -34.43
CA SER A 485 -91.47 -49.02 -34.85
C SER A 485 -91.71 -47.52 -34.67
N VAL A 486 -92.96 -47.08 -34.75
CA VAL A 486 -93.37 -45.68 -34.59
C VAL A 486 -93.46 -45.31 -33.10
N GLU A 487 -94.00 -46.18 -32.24
CA GLU A 487 -94.07 -45.91 -30.79
C GLU A 487 -92.68 -46.03 -30.12
N ALA A 488 -91.82 -46.96 -30.54
CA ALA A 488 -90.42 -47.01 -30.10
C ALA A 488 -89.64 -45.74 -30.52
N TYR A 489 -89.92 -45.20 -31.72
CA TYR A 489 -89.35 -43.94 -32.19
C TYR A 489 -89.83 -42.75 -31.36
N LYS A 490 -91.09 -42.74 -30.91
CA LYS A 490 -91.66 -41.72 -30.04
C LYS A 490 -90.98 -41.65 -28.66
N ASN A 491 -90.61 -42.79 -28.07
CA ASN A 491 -89.82 -42.82 -26.83
C ASN A 491 -88.37 -42.33 -27.07
N ARG A 492 -87.75 -42.72 -28.18
CA ARG A 492 -86.41 -42.25 -28.57
C ARG A 492 -86.38 -40.74 -28.83
N LEU A 493 -87.47 -40.18 -29.35
CA LEU A 493 -87.66 -38.76 -29.64
C LEU A 493 -87.43 -37.87 -28.42
N GLN A 494 -87.88 -38.27 -27.23
CA GLN A 494 -87.65 -37.48 -26.01
C GLN A 494 -86.16 -37.35 -25.66
N SER A 495 -85.36 -38.40 -25.93
CA SER A 495 -83.90 -38.37 -25.70
C SER A 495 -83.11 -37.66 -26.80
N LEU A 496 -83.66 -37.57 -28.01
CA LEU A 496 -83.03 -36.88 -29.13
C LEU A 496 -83.22 -35.35 -29.08
N VAL A 497 -84.24 -34.90 -28.35
CA VAL A 497 -84.67 -33.49 -28.32
C VAL A 497 -84.30 -32.79 -27.00
N LYS A 498 -83.97 -33.52 -25.93
CA LYS A 498 -83.52 -32.95 -24.64
C LYS A 498 -82.01 -33.13 -24.41
N GLY A 499 -81.27 -32.03 -24.21
CA GLY A 499 -79.84 -32.00 -23.85
C GLY A 499 -78.97 -31.05 -24.69
N GLU A 500 -77.75 -30.75 -24.24
CA GLU A 500 -76.76 -29.99 -25.03
C GLU A 500 -76.39 -30.78 -26.32
N GLY A 501 -76.58 -30.16 -27.48
CA GLY A 501 -76.33 -30.78 -28.79
C GLY A 501 -77.52 -31.57 -29.38
N ALA A 502 -78.70 -31.53 -28.75
CA ALA A 502 -79.92 -32.17 -29.25
C ALA A 502 -80.26 -31.79 -30.71
N GLU A 503 -80.11 -30.52 -31.08
CA GLU A 503 -80.39 -30.04 -32.45
C GLU A 503 -79.44 -30.65 -33.50
N HIS A 504 -78.16 -30.86 -33.16
CA HIS A 504 -77.21 -31.51 -34.05
C HIS A 504 -77.57 -33.00 -34.25
N MET A 505 -77.91 -33.68 -33.17
CA MET A 505 -78.30 -35.09 -33.19
C MET A 505 -79.62 -35.31 -33.95
N ALA A 506 -80.60 -34.42 -33.75
CA ALA A 506 -81.88 -34.46 -34.45
C ALA A 506 -81.73 -34.24 -35.96
N ARG A 507 -80.89 -33.29 -36.39
CA ARG A 507 -80.58 -33.08 -37.83
C ARG A 507 -79.85 -34.27 -38.45
N LYS A 508 -78.94 -34.90 -37.71
CA LYS A 508 -78.22 -36.10 -38.16
C LYS A 508 -79.20 -37.26 -38.39
N GLU A 509 -80.12 -37.50 -37.46
CA GLU A 509 -81.16 -38.53 -37.58
C GLU A 509 -82.12 -38.23 -38.76
N GLU A 510 -82.55 -36.98 -38.92
CA GLU A 510 -83.38 -36.54 -40.05
C GLU A 510 -82.72 -36.86 -41.40
N ARG A 511 -81.42 -36.55 -41.52
CA ARG A 511 -80.64 -36.83 -42.73
C ARG A 511 -80.58 -38.32 -43.02
N MET A 512 -80.26 -39.16 -42.03
CA MET A 512 -80.19 -40.61 -42.24
C MET A 512 -81.52 -41.21 -42.69
N MET A 513 -82.64 -40.73 -42.13
CA MET A 513 -83.98 -41.18 -42.50
C MET A 513 -84.35 -40.74 -43.92
N ARG A 514 -84.00 -39.51 -44.33
CA ARG A 514 -84.17 -39.03 -45.71
C ARG A 514 -83.33 -39.82 -46.70
N ASP A 515 -82.06 -40.07 -46.40
CA ASP A 515 -81.17 -40.87 -47.24
C ASP A 515 -81.69 -42.31 -47.41
N LYS A 516 -82.24 -42.90 -46.33
CA LYS A 516 -82.88 -44.21 -46.40
C LYS A 516 -84.14 -44.19 -47.27
N MET A 517 -85.00 -43.18 -47.10
CA MET A 517 -86.19 -42.99 -47.93
C MET A 517 -85.84 -42.84 -49.41
N ASP A 518 -84.79 -42.09 -49.74
CA ASP A 518 -84.36 -41.90 -51.13
C ASP A 518 -83.81 -43.19 -51.75
N ARG A 519 -83.10 -44.02 -50.97
CA ARG A 519 -82.69 -45.37 -51.42
C ARG A 519 -83.90 -46.27 -51.71
N LEU A 520 -84.90 -46.28 -50.82
CA LEU A 520 -86.13 -47.04 -51.03
C LEU A 520 -86.89 -46.55 -52.28
N ARG A 521 -87.01 -45.24 -52.46
CA ARG A 521 -87.63 -44.65 -53.66
C ARG A 521 -86.93 -45.08 -54.95
N LYS A 522 -85.60 -45.03 -54.98
CA LYS A 522 -84.81 -45.48 -56.14
C LYS A 522 -85.02 -46.97 -56.42
N ARG A 523 -85.11 -47.78 -55.37
CA ARG A 523 -85.35 -49.23 -55.49
C ARG A 523 -86.76 -49.54 -55.99
N VAL A 524 -87.79 -48.83 -55.50
CA VAL A 524 -89.16 -48.92 -56.02
C VAL A 524 -89.20 -48.53 -57.49
N ALA A 525 -88.60 -47.40 -57.89
CA ALA A 525 -88.54 -46.98 -59.29
C ALA A 525 -87.79 -48.01 -60.16
N GLN A 526 -86.74 -48.66 -59.64
CA GLN A 526 -86.06 -49.74 -60.33
C GLN A 526 -86.97 -50.97 -60.48
N TYR A 527 -87.70 -51.36 -59.44
CA TYR A 527 -88.66 -52.47 -59.52
C TYR A 527 -89.82 -52.16 -60.49
N GLU A 528 -90.34 -50.94 -60.51
CA GLU A 528 -91.37 -50.48 -61.45
C GLU A 528 -90.86 -50.49 -62.90
N ASN A 529 -89.65 -49.97 -63.15
CA ASN A 529 -89.01 -50.03 -64.45
C ASN A 529 -88.76 -51.48 -64.89
N ASN A 530 -88.29 -52.34 -63.98
CA ASN A 530 -88.08 -53.76 -64.24
C ASN A 530 -89.40 -54.46 -64.57
N MET A 531 -90.50 -54.16 -63.88
CA MET A 531 -91.82 -54.71 -64.21
C MET A 531 -92.27 -54.35 -65.63
N GLY A 532 -91.94 -53.13 -66.11
CA GLY A 532 -92.25 -52.71 -67.47
C GLY A 532 -91.49 -53.45 -68.57
N ILE A 533 -90.38 -54.12 -68.25
CA ILE A 533 -89.50 -54.82 -69.22
C ILE A 533 -89.89 -56.30 -69.39
N PHE A 534 -90.53 -56.92 -68.39
CA PHE A 534 -90.84 -58.36 -68.42
C PHE A 534 -92.19 -58.65 -69.10
N THR A 535 -92.20 -58.85 -70.43
CA THR A 535 -93.40 -59.28 -71.20
C THR A 535 -93.16 -60.60 -71.95
N GLY A 536 -93.41 -61.74 -71.29
CA GLY A 536 -93.26 -63.08 -71.88
C GLY A 536 -93.84 -64.21 -71.02
N LYS A 537 -93.96 -65.44 -71.58
CA LYS A 537 -94.47 -66.61 -70.85
C LYS A 537 -93.49 -66.99 -69.72
N GLY A 538 -93.84 -66.63 -68.47
CA GLY A 538 -93.00 -66.76 -67.27
C GLY A 538 -92.91 -65.47 -66.44
N ALA A 539 -93.29 -64.33 -67.00
CA ALA A 539 -93.18 -63.02 -66.36
C ALA A 539 -94.16 -62.80 -65.19
N ALA A 540 -95.27 -63.55 -65.10
CA ALA A 540 -96.30 -63.35 -64.07
C ALA A 540 -95.78 -63.58 -62.63
N SER A 541 -94.93 -64.60 -62.43
CA SER A 541 -94.34 -64.90 -61.11
C SER A 541 -93.33 -63.82 -60.69
N ILE A 542 -92.49 -63.38 -61.64
CA ILE A 542 -91.48 -62.33 -61.41
C ILE A 542 -92.16 -60.99 -61.13
N MET A 543 -93.22 -60.65 -61.86
CA MET A 543 -94.04 -59.46 -61.60
C MET A 543 -94.70 -59.51 -60.23
N ALA A 544 -95.27 -60.65 -59.81
CA ALA A 544 -95.87 -60.79 -58.49
C ALA A 544 -94.84 -60.62 -57.34
N ASP A 545 -93.63 -61.13 -57.52
CA ASP A 545 -92.54 -60.95 -56.55
C ASP A 545 -91.99 -59.52 -56.53
N LEU A 546 -91.86 -58.86 -57.69
CA LEU A 546 -91.51 -57.44 -57.77
C LEU A 546 -92.60 -56.56 -57.14
N GLN A 547 -93.87 -56.88 -57.38
CA GLN A 547 -95.03 -56.20 -56.77
C GLN A 547 -94.98 -56.30 -55.25
N LYS A 548 -94.74 -57.50 -54.69
CA LYS A 548 -94.57 -57.69 -53.24
C LYS A 548 -93.42 -56.86 -52.67
N LYS A 549 -92.30 -56.76 -53.40
CA LYS A 549 -91.14 -55.94 -52.98
C LYS A 549 -91.46 -54.44 -53.03
N ILE A 550 -92.17 -53.98 -54.08
CA ILE A 550 -92.66 -52.60 -54.18
C ILE A 550 -93.59 -52.27 -53.01
N GLU A 551 -94.56 -53.15 -52.71
CA GLU A 551 -95.47 -52.96 -51.58
C GLU A 551 -94.74 -52.94 -50.23
N SER A 552 -93.74 -53.80 -50.05
CA SER A 552 -92.90 -53.82 -48.83
C SER A 552 -92.12 -52.52 -48.68
N ASP A 553 -91.47 -52.06 -49.75
CA ASP A 553 -90.68 -50.82 -49.75
C ASP A 553 -91.57 -49.58 -49.55
N ASN A 554 -92.77 -49.57 -50.14
CA ASN A 554 -93.76 -48.52 -49.93
C ASN A 554 -94.22 -48.45 -48.47
N ARG A 555 -94.49 -49.60 -47.83
CA ARG A 555 -94.82 -49.67 -46.39
C ARG A 555 -93.70 -49.13 -45.52
N GLU A 556 -92.44 -49.46 -45.83
CA GLU A 556 -91.27 -48.96 -45.10
C GLU A 556 -91.08 -47.44 -45.30
N MET A 557 -91.33 -46.92 -46.50
CA MET A 557 -91.32 -45.47 -46.77
C MET A 557 -92.40 -44.72 -45.97
N ASP A 558 -93.60 -45.27 -45.86
CA ASP A 558 -94.67 -44.66 -45.07
C ASP A 558 -94.36 -44.65 -43.57
N GLU A 559 -93.69 -45.68 -43.07
CA GLU A 559 -93.17 -45.69 -41.70
C GLU A 559 -92.14 -44.58 -41.47
N ILE A 560 -91.19 -44.40 -42.39
CA ILE A 560 -90.19 -43.34 -42.32
C ILE A 560 -90.86 -41.96 -42.38
N ARG A 561 -91.89 -41.77 -43.21
CA ARG A 561 -92.67 -40.51 -43.27
C ARG A 561 -93.33 -40.20 -41.92
N ARG A 562 -93.94 -41.18 -41.26
CA ARG A 562 -94.56 -41.01 -39.93
C ARG A 562 -93.52 -40.59 -38.88
N LYS A 563 -92.35 -41.25 -38.87
CA LYS A 563 -91.24 -40.91 -37.98
C LYS A 563 -90.71 -39.49 -38.22
N LEU A 564 -90.48 -39.11 -39.48
CA LEU A 564 -90.03 -37.76 -39.83
C LEU A 564 -91.05 -36.70 -39.41
N LYS A 565 -92.35 -36.98 -39.52
CA LYS A 565 -93.42 -36.10 -39.03
C LYS A 565 -93.33 -35.91 -37.52
N MET A 566 -93.21 -37.00 -36.75
CA MET A 566 -93.06 -36.94 -35.29
C MET A 566 -91.79 -36.19 -34.85
N LEU A 567 -90.68 -36.37 -35.55
CA LEU A 567 -89.43 -35.64 -35.29
C LEU A 567 -89.60 -34.13 -35.48
N ARG A 568 -90.33 -33.73 -36.52
CA ARG A 568 -90.62 -32.34 -36.80
C ARG A 568 -91.51 -31.73 -35.72
N GLU A 569 -92.58 -32.42 -35.35
CA GLU A 569 -93.52 -31.97 -34.31
C GLU A 569 -92.84 -31.84 -32.94
N ALA A 570 -92.00 -32.80 -32.54
CA ALA A 570 -91.28 -32.71 -31.27
C ALA A 570 -90.22 -31.60 -31.25
N ARG A 571 -89.57 -31.31 -32.38
CA ARG A 571 -88.62 -30.19 -32.49
C ARG A 571 -89.31 -28.84 -32.40
N GLN A 572 -90.51 -28.70 -32.96
CA GLN A 572 -91.31 -27.48 -32.84
C GLN A 572 -91.82 -27.27 -31.40
N ALA A 573 -92.36 -28.32 -30.77
CA ALA A 573 -92.85 -28.24 -29.39
C ALA A 573 -91.76 -27.86 -28.36
N ASN A 574 -90.49 -28.18 -28.63
CA ASN A 574 -89.36 -27.86 -27.76
C ASN A 574 -88.68 -26.51 -28.08
N GLN A 575 -89.17 -25.80 -29.11
CA GLN A 575 -88.80 -24.41 -29.43
C GLN A 575 -89.82 -23.39 -28.90
N GLU A 576 -91.07 -23.82 -28.70
CA GLU A 576 -92.17 -22.98 -28.21
C GLU A 576 -92.34 -23.01 -26.67
N GLY A 577 -91.74 -23.99 -25.98
CA GLY A 577 -91.65 -24.08 -24.51
C GLY A 577 -90.21 -24.01 -24.05
#